data_AF-A0A0A0B9B1-F1
#
_entry.id   AF-A0A0A0B9B1-F1
#
_cell.length_a   1.000
_cell.length_b   1.000
_cell.length_c   1.000
_cell.angle_alpha   90.00
_cell.angle_beta   90.00
_cell.angle_gamma   90.00
#
_symmetry.space_group_name_H-M   'P 1'
#
loop_
_entity.id
_entity.type
_entity.pdbx_description
1 polymer ?
#
loop_
_entity_poly.entity_id
_entity_poly.type
_entity_poly.pdbx_seq_one_letter_code
_entity_poly.pdbx_strand_id
1 'polypeptide(L)'
;RDRAPAPVVAEPAPLPHGAAVAERARQVAADAHAWFLVDSLDHLRRGGRLSATAAALGTVLGLRPILAMRAGRIEVAEKVRTRRAARERLEALVVADVQRRGHARVAVHHLGQPDLGAEVADSLRSRLAESVCAVEVCEVSAVLGAHAGPGVLALVVADADAPPAV
;
A
#
# COMPACT_ATOMS: atom_id res chain seq x y z
N ARG A 1 45.28 -29.12 -14.22
CA ARG A 1 43.96 -28.44 -14.18
C ARG A 1 43.62 -28.26 -12.73
N ASP A 2 43.94 -27.10 -12.18
CA ASP A 2 43.72 -26.76 -10.79
C ASP A 2 42.24 -26.38 -10.60
N ARG A 3 41.49 -27.16 -9.82
CA ARG A 3 40.06 -26.93 -9.58
C ARG A 3 39.97 -26.05 -8.34
N ALA A 4 39.69 -24.77 -8.54
CA ALA A 4 39.40 -23.85 -7.43
C ALA A 4 38.35 -24.49 -6.50
N PRO A 5 38.56 -24.44 -5.16
CA PRO A 5 37.59 -24.99 -4.22
C PRO A 5 36.24 -24.28 -4.41
N ALA A 6 35.16 -25.07 -4.38
CA ALA A 6 33.81 -24.53 -4.44
C ALA A 6 33.62 -23.51 -3.29
N PRO A 7 32.94 -22.39 -3.53
CA PRO A 7 32.68 -21.43 -2.46
C PRO A 7 31.97 -22.15 -1.32
N VAL A 8 32.53 -22.04 -0.12
CA VAL A 8 31.88 -22.49 1.11
C VAL A 8 30.63 -21.64 1.26
N VAL A 9 29.47 -22.23 0.94
CA VAL A 9 28.19 -21.60 1.20
C VAL A 9 28.08 -21.50 2.71
N ALA A 10 28.14 -20.28 3.25
CA ALA A 10 27.94 -20.02 4.67
C ALA A 10 26.63 -20.68 5.10
N GLU A 11 26.64 -21.36 6.25
CA GLU A 11 25.40 -21.91 6.80
C GLU A 11 24.37 -20.78 6.94
N PRO A 12 23.13 -20.98 6.44
CA PRO A 12 22.11 -19.96 6.57
C PRO A 12 21.86 -19.69 8.04
N ALA A 13 21.73 -18.41 8.39
CA ALA A 13 21.38 -18.01 9.75
C ALA A 13 20.14 -18.79 10.23
N PRO A 14 20.09 -19.21 11.50
CA PRO A 14 18.95 -19.93 12.03
C PRO A 14 17.66 -19.14 11.76
N LEU A 15 16.64 -19.82 11.25
CA LEU A 15 15.35 -19.18 11.01
C LEU A 15 14.78 -18.64 12.34
N PRO A 16 14.16 -17.45 12.32
CA PRO A 16 13.55 -16.88 13.52
C PRO A 16 12.46 -17.81 14.05
N HIS A 17 12.32 -17.83 15.38
CA HIS A 17 11.31 -18.64 16.03
C HIS A 17 9.89 -18.18 15.63
N GLY A 18 8.94 -19.12 15.48
CA GLY A 18 7.59 -18.82 14.98
C GLY A 18 6.85 -17.74 15.77
N ALA A 19 7.05 -17.68 17.09
CA ALA A 19 6.47 -16.63 17.93
C ALA A 19 7.01 -15.23 17.58
N ALA A 20 8.31 -15.11 17.29
CA ALA A 20 8.92 -13.85 16.90
C ALA A 20 8.43 -13.38 15.51
N VAL A 21 8.29 -14.31 14.56
CA VAL A 21 7.71 -14.01 13.24
C VAL A 21 6.26 -13.54 13.37
N ALA A 22 5.45 -14.23 14.15
CA ALA A 22 4.05 -13.87 14.35
C ALA A 22 3.90 -12.50 15.03
N GLU A 23 4.76 -12.19 16.00
CA GLU A 23 4.77 -10.89 16.66
C GLU A 23 5.16 -9.77 15.71
N ARG A 24 6.24 -9.96 14.92
CA ARG A 24 6.65 -8.98 13.92
C ARG A 24 5.56 -8.75 12.86
N ALA A 25 4.91 -9.80 12.39
CA ALA A 25 3.82 -9.70 11.43
C ALA A 25 2.64 -8.88 11.98
N ARG A 26 2.29 -9.05 13.26
CA ARG A 26 1.23 -8.26 13.91
C ARG A 26 1.61 -6.78 14.03
N GLN A 27 2.86 -6.48 14.39
CA GLN A 27 3.36 -5.11 14.48
C GLN A 27 3.29 -4.42 13.13
N VAL A 28 3.86 -5.04 12.09
CA VAL A 28 3.82 -4.50 10.71
C VAL A 28 2.37 -4.30 10.24
N ALA A 29 1.48 -5.25 10.51
CA ALA A 29 0.07 -5.12 10.13
C ALA A 29 -0.66 -3.99 10.90
N ALA A 30 -0.32 -3.78 12.17
CA ALA A 30 -0.91 -2.72 12.99
C ALA A 30 -0.42 -1.32 12.58
N ASP A 31 0.85 -1.22 12.18
CA ASP A 31 1.50 0.04 11.83
C ASP A 31 1.38 0.37 10.34
N ALA A 32 0.89 -0.55 9.51
CA ALA A 32 0.70 -0.31 8.08
C ALA A 32 -0.43 0.69 7.82
N HIS A 33 -0.19 1.61 6.89
CA HIS A 33 -1.19 2.55 6.42
C HIS A 33 -1.58 2.24 4.97
N ALA A 34 -2.88 2.17 4.71
CA ALA A 34 -3.41 1.95 3.36
C ALA A 34 -4.36 3.09 2.98
N TRP A 35 -4.06 3.77 1.87
CA TRP A 35 -4.92 4.76 1.25
C TRP A 35 -5.26 4.36 -0.18
N PHE A 36 -6.48 4.66 -0.62
CA PHE A 36 -6.89 4.24 -1.95
C PHE A 36 -8.00 5.10 -2.56
N LEU A 37 -8.06 5.04 -3.88
CA LEU A 37 -9.07 5.65 -4.72
C LEU A 37 -9.89 4.55 -5.37
N VAL A 38 -11.17 4.84 -5.57
CA VAL A 38 -12.08 4.03 -6.37
C VAL A 38 -12.83 4.93 -7.34
N ASP A 39 -13.24 4.38 -8.48
CA ASP A 39 -14.05 5.12 -9.44
C ASP A 39 -15.49 5.32 -8.98
N SER A 40 -16.02 4.40 -8.17
CA SER A 40 -17.33 4.50 -7.53
C SER A 40 -17.32 3.85 -6.15
N LEU A 41 -18.00 4.46 -5.19
CA LEU A 41 -18.25 3.90 -3.86
C LEU A 41 -19.29 2.77 -3.88
N ASP A 42 -20.01 2.56 -4.98
CA ASP A 42 -21.14 1.63 -5.03
C ASP A 42 -20.73 0.18 -4.83
N HIS A 43 -19.55 -0.23 -5.30
CA HIS A 43 -19.01 -1.58 -5.07
C HIS A 43 -18.76 -1.81 -3.57
N LEU A 44 -18.12 -0.85 -2.91
CA LEU A 44 -17.84 -0.92 -1.47
C LEU A 44 -19.12 -0.92 -0.63
N ARG A 45 -20.13 -0.13 -1.05
CA ARG A 45 -21.46 -0.08 -0.42
C ARG A 45 -22.19 -1.40 -0.56
N ARG A 46 -22.33 -1.92 -1.78
CA ARG A 46 -23.01 -3.21 -2.06
C ARG A 46 -22.30 -4.38 -1.39
N GLY A 47 -20.97 -4.33 -1.30
CA GLY A 47 -20.16 -5.33 -0.61
C GLY A 47 -20.14 -5.20 0.91
N GLY A 48 -20.77 -4.18 1.50
CA GLY A 48 -20.79 -3.96 2.96
C GLY A 48 -19.44 -3.59 3.56
N ARG A 49 -18.47 -3.15 2.75
CA ARG A 49 -17.10 -2.81 3.19
C ARG A 49 -16.91 -1.33 3.51
N LEU A 50 -17.80 -0.47 3.04
CA LEU A 50 -17.81 0.93 3.43
C LEU A 50 -18.46 1.10 4.81
N SER A 51 -17.76 1.73 5.76
CA SER A 51 -18.32 2.01 7.09
C SER A 51 -19.62 2.82 6.99
N ALA A 52 -20.56 2.61 7.93
CA ALA A 52 -21.85 3.28 7.94
C ALA A 52 -21.73 4.81 7.96
N THR A 53 -20.71 5.35 8.64
CA THR A 53 -20.39 6.78 8.69
C THR A 53 -19.90 7.30 7.33
N ALA A 54 -19.11 6.51 6.59
CA ALA A 54 -18.69 6.83 5.23
C ALA A 54 -19.81 6.59 4.18
N ALA A 55 -20.75 5.69 4.45
CA ALA A 55 -21.87 5.40 3.55
C ALA A 55 -22.83 6.60 3.39
N ALA A 56 -22.91 7.47 4.41
CA ALA A 56 -23.68 8.72 4.38
C ALA A 56 -23.18 9.76 3.36
N LEU A 57 -22.03 9.55 2.71
CA LEU A 57 -21.59 10.31 1.52
C LEU A 57 -22.42 9.99 0.25
N GLY A 58 -23.57 9.34 0.42
CA GLY A 58 -24.42 8.70 -0.58
C GLY A 58 -24.94 9.53 -1.75
N THR A 59 -24.82 10.86 -1.73
CA THR A 59 -25.58 11.71 -2.66
C THR A 59 -24.78 12.80 -3.38
N VAL A 60 -23.49 13.00 -3.05
CA VAL A 60 -22.68 14.04 -3.73
C VAL A 60 -22.07 13.45 -5.00
N LEU A 61 -22.84 13.52 -6.09
CA LEU A 61 -22.41 13.24 -7.46
C LEU A 61 -21.06 13.94 -7.73
N GLY A 62 -20.08 13.18 -8.23
CA GLY A 62 -18.78 13.71 -8.64
C GLY A 62 -17.72 13.83 -7.56
N LEU A 63 -17.94 13.36 -6.33
CA LEU A 63 -16.88 13.23 -5.33
C LEU A 63 -16.05 11.96 -5.57
N ARG A 64 -14.73 12.09 -5.51
CA ARG A 64 -13.73 11.03 -5.60
C ARG A 64 -12.89 11.03 -4.31
N PRO A 65 -13.46 10.57 -3.19
CA PRO A 65 -12.78 10.64 -1.90
C PRO A 65 -11.55 9.74 -1.89
N ILE A 66 -10.55 10.14 -1.10
CA ILE A 66 -9.48 9.26 -0.67
C ILE A 66 -10.02 8.45 0.50
N LEU A 67 -9.94 7.13 0.36
CA LEU A 67 -10.33 6.18 1.39
C LEU A 67 -9.09 5.72 2.15
N ALA A 68 -9.26 5.33 3.40
CA ALA A 68 -8.22 4.74 4.22
C ALA A 68 -8.72 3.54 5.00
N MET A 69 -7.80 2.63 5.32
CA MET A 69 -8.06 1.56 6.27
C MET A 69 -7.71 2.02 7.68
N ARG A 70 -8.67 1.94 8.59
CA ARG A 70 -8.51 2.32 10.01
C ARG A 70 -9.17 1.26 10.88
N ALA A 71 -8.40 0.63 11.77
CA ALA A 71 -8.88 -0.44 12.66
C ALA A 71 -9.74 -1.50 11.93
N GLY A 72 -9.26 -1.96 10.76
CA GLY A 72 -9.92 -2.96 9.93
C GLY A 72 -11.17 -2.49 9.17
N ARG A 73 -11.49 -1.18 9.18
CA ARG A 73 -12.64 -0.60 8.48
C ARG A 73 -12.20 0.40 7.41
N ILE A 74 -13.01 0.51 6.37
CA ILE A 74 -12.82 1.53 5.32
C ILE A 74 -13.54 2.80 5.74
N GLU A 75 -12.78 3.89 5.79
CA GLU A 75 -13.25 5.22 6.13
C GLU A 75 -12.83 6.22 5.06
N VAL A 76 -13.50 7.38 5.03
CA VAL A 76 -13.11 8.49 4.15
C VAL A 76 -12.05 9.30 4.86
N ALA A 77 -10.84 9.29 4.31
CA ALA A 77 -9.74 10.12 4.80
C ALA A 77 -9.92 11.56 4.35
N GLU A 78 -10.17 11.77 3.06
CA GLU A 78 -10.32 13.12 2.49
C GLU A 78 -11.35 13.16 1.37
N LYS A 79 -12.04 14.29 1.26
CA LYS A 79 -13.03 14.53 0.21
C LYS A 79 -12.36 15.31 -0.92
N VAL A 80 -12.21 14.67 -2.08
CA VAL A 80 -11.63 15.28 -3.28
C VAL A 80 -12.63 15.16 -4.43
N ARG A 81 -12.59 16.07 -5.41
CA ARG A 81 -13.56 16.11 -6.53
C ARG A 81 -13.01 15.53 -7.83
N THR A 82 -11.79 15.87 -8.21
CA THR A 82 -11.22 15.47 -9.51
C THR A 82 -10.27 14.28 -9.37
N ARG A 83 -10.17 13.44 -10.41
CA ARG A 83 -9.23 12.30 -10.45
C ARG A 83 -7.79 12.77 -10.20
N ARG A 84 -7.38 13.83 -10.88
CA ARG A 84 -6.04 14.40 -10.79
C ARG A 84 -5.72 14.83 -9.36
N ALA A 85 -6.57 15.67 -8.75
CA ALA A 85 -6.34 16.14 -7.39
C ALA A 85 -6.34 14.98 -6.38
N ALA A 86 -7.20 13.98 -6.58
CA ALA A 86 -7.26 12.83 -5.70
C ALA A 86 -5.97 11.99 -5.76
N ARG A 87 -5.41 11.80 -6.96
CA ARG A 87 -4.12 11.11 -7.15
C ARG A 87 -2.96 11.91 -6.56
N GLU A 88 -2.82 13.19 -6.91
CA GLU A 88 -1.75 14.05 -6.38
C GLU A 88 -1.78 14.06 -4.85
N ARG A 89 -2.98 14.13 -4.27
CA ARG A 89 -3.16 14.11 -2.82
C ARG A 89 -2.87 12.73 -2.20
N LEU A 90 -3.26 11.64 -2.86
CA LEU A 90 -2.91 10.27 -2.45
C LEU A 90 -1.38 10.09 -2.37
N GLU A 91 -0.65 10.51 -3.41
CA GLU A 91 0.82 10.46 -3.42
C GLU A 91 1.40 11.36 -2.31
N ALA A 92 0.84 12.55 -2.08
CA ALA A 92 1.30 13.45 -1.02
C ALA A 92 1.12 12.85 0.40
N LEU A 93 0.02 12.13 0.65
CA LEU A 93 -0.21 11.42 1.92
C LEU A 93 0.86 10.36 2.17
N VAL A 94 1.18 9.57 1.14
CA VAL A 94 2.20 8.53 1.22
C VAL A 94 3.59 9.11 1.42
N VAL A 95 3.93 10.17 0.69
CA VAL A 95 5.23 10.83 0.87
C VAL A 95 5.39 11.35 2.29
N ALA A 96 4.36 12.01 2.84
CA ALA A 96 4.39 12.48 4.21
C ALA A 96 4.48 11.33 5.23
N ASP A 97 3.87 10.17 4.95
CA ASP A 97 3.97 9.01 5.84
C ASP A 97 5.34 8.36 5.82
N VAL A 98 5.91 8.14 4.64
CA VAL A 98 7.25 7.55 4.47
C VAL A 98 8.31 8.45 5.10
N GLN A 99 8.25 9.77 4.86
CA GLN A 99 9.20 10.72 5.46
C GLN A 99 9.13 10.73 6.99
N ARG A 100 7.96 10.51 7.58
CA ARG A 100 7.79 10.42 9.04
C ARG A 100 8.39 9.15 9.62
N ARG A 101 8.39 8.04 8.86
CA ARG A 101 8.95 6.74 9.26
C ARG A 101 10.46 6.68 9.08
N GLY A 102 10.99 7.32 8.04
CA GLY A 102 12.41 7.29 7.67
C GLY A 102 12.90 5.97 7.03
N HIS A 103 12.18 4.86 7.23
CA HIS A 103 12.50 3.55 6.65
C HIS A 103 11.22 2.75 6.34
N ALA A 104 10.71 2.86 5.11
CA ALA A 104 9.44 2.24 4.73
C ALA A 104 9.49 1.50 3.39
N ARG A 105 8.61 0.51 3.23
CA ARG A 105 8.25 -0.08 1.93
C ARG A 105 6.92 0.48 1.49
N VAL A 106 6.76 0.64 0.19
CA VAL A 106 5.52 1.08 -0.42
C VAL A 106 5.06 0.05 -1.45
N ALA A 107 3.80 -0.37 -1.36
CA ALA A 107 3.14 -1.14 -2.41
C ALA A 107 2.14 -0.25 -3.14
N VAL A 108 2.23 -0.23 -4.48
CA VAL A 108 1.31 0.40 -5.41
C VAL A 108 0.43 -0.68 -5.98
N HIS A 109 -0.82 -0.71 -5.55
CA HIS A 109 -1.81 -1.65 -6.04
C HIS A 109 -2.72 -1.02 -7.09
N HIS A 110 -3.01 -1.74 -8.17
CA HIS A 110 -3.96 -1.32 -9.20
C HIS A 110 -4.91 -2.46 -9.60
N LEU A 111 -6.00 -2.14 -10.31
CA LEU A 111 -6.82 -3.13 -11.03
C LEU A 111 -7.01 -2.74 -12.48
N GLY A 112 -6.43 -3.50 -13.41
CA GLY A 112 -6.53 -3.21 -14.84
C GLY A 112 -5.91 -1.88 -15.28
N GLN A 113 -4.96 -1.33 -14.51
CA GLN A 113 -4.27 -0.07 -14.79
C GLN A 113 -2.74 -0.17 -14.55
N PRO A 114 -2.04 -1.10 -15.22
CA PRO A 114 -0.60 -1.32 -14.98
C PRO A 114 0.25 -0.08 -15.28
N ASP A 115 -0.05 0.65 -16.36
CA ASP A 115 0.70 1.85 -16.73
C ASP A 115 0.59 2.96 -15.68
N LEU A 116 -0.62 3.18 -15.15
CA LEU A 116 -0.83 4.14 -14.06
C LEU A 116 -0.12 3.69 -12.77
N GLY A 117 -0.14 2.39 -12.47
CA GLY A 117 0.58 1.82 -11.34
C GLY A 117 2.09 2.07 -11.44
N ALA A 118 2.66 1.85 -12.63
CA ALA A 118 4.06 2.14 -12.91
C ALA A 118 4.38 3.64 -12.79
N GLU A 119 3.54 4.50 -13.38
CA GLU A 119 3.73 5.96 -13.32
C GLU A 119 3.74 6.48 -11.87
N VAL A 120 2.83 5.99 -11.03
CA VAL A 120 2.79 6.35 -9.60
C VAL A 120 4.00 5.79 -8.87
N ALA A 121 4.42 4.56 -9.15
CA ALA A 121 5.60 3.98 -8.53
C ALA A 121 6.86 4.79 -8.86
N ASP A 122 7.05 5.21 -10.12
CA ASP A 122 8.20 6.01 -10.54
C ASP A 122 8.19 7.40 -9.89
N SER A 123 7.03 8.05 -9.81
CA SER A 123 6.84 9.30 -9.06
C SER A 123 7.28 9.15 -7.60
N LEU A 124 6.83 8.08 -6.94
CA LEU A 124 7.17 7.83 -5.53
C LEU A 124 8.64 7.51 -5.34
N ARG A 125 9.25 6.68 -6.20
CA ARG A 125 10.70 6.40 -6.17
C ARG A 125 11.52 7.68 -6.29
N SER A 126 11.14 8.55 -7.23
CA SER A 126 11.83 9.83 -7.44
C SER A 126 11.74 10.74 -6.21
N ARG A 127 10.55 10.85 -5.60
CA ARG A 127 10.30 11.74 -4.45
C ARG A 127 10.81 11.21 -3.12
N LEU A 128 11.07 9.91 -3.01
CA LEU A 128 11.40 9.22 -1.76
C LEU A 128 12.75 8.49 -1.79
N ALA A 129 13.62 8.80 -2.75
CA ALA A 129 14.88 8.08 -2.99
C ALA A 129 15.74 7.86 -1.73
N GLU A 130 15.64 8.74 -0.74
CA GLU A 130 16.42 8.67 0.51
C GLU A 130 15.68 8.01 1.70
N SER A 131 14.39 7.71 1.57
CA SER A 131 13.54 7.28 2.70
C SER A 131 12.73 6.00 2.42
N VAL A 132 12.62 5.58 1.15
CA VAL A 132 11.92 4.36 0.77
C VAL A 132 12.91 3.24 0.45
N CYS A 133 12.70 2.07 1.05
CA CYS A 133 13.54 0.90 0.83
C CYS A 133 13.15 0.19 -0.45
N ALA A 134 11.84 0.12 -0.71
CA ALA A 134 11.29 -0.53 -1.90
C ALA A 134 9.94 0.10 -2.26
N VAL A 135 9.72 0.25 -3.57
CA VAL A 135 8.40 0.50 -4.14
C VAL A 135 8.06 -0.70 -5.02
N GLU A 136 6.91 -1.33 -4.83
CA GLU A 136 6.48 -2.52 -5.58
C GLU A 136 5.15 -2.24 -6.25
N VAL A 137 4.98 -2.66 -7.50
CA VAL A 137 3.70 -2.57 -8.21
C VAL A 137 3.06 -3.94 -8.20
N CYS A 138 1.79 -4.02 -7.79
CA CYS A 138 1.05 -5.25 -7.68
C CYS A 138 -0.37 -5.09 -8.22
N GLU A 139 -0.87 -6.04 -8.98
CA GLU A 139 -2.30 -6.07 -9.28
C GLU A 139 -3.09 -6.57 -8.06
N VAL A 140 -4.25 -5.97 -7.79
CA VAL A 140 -5.14 -6.45 -6.71
C VAL A 140 -5.76 -7.80 -7.08
N SER A 141 -6.06 -8.60 -6.06
CA SER A 141 -6.74 -9.87 -6.25
C SER A 141 -8.20 -9.68 -6.72
N ALA A 142 -8.75 -10.71 -7.35
CA ALA A 142 -10.16 -10.73 -7.79
C ALA A 142 -11.14 -10.46 -6.64
N VAL A 143 -10.83 -10.91 -5.40
CA VAL A 143 -11.67 -10.69 -4.22
C VAL A 143 -11.70 -9.21 -3.85
N LEU A 144 -10.54 -8.53 -3.84
CA LEU A 144 -10.48 -7.09 -3.61
C LEU A 144 -11.18 -6.32 -4.73
N GLY A 145 -10.95 -6.72 -5.99
CA GLY A 145 -11.60 -6.12 -7.15
C GLY A 145 -13.12 -6.21 -7.13
N ALA A 146 -13.69 -7.34 -6.67
CA ALA A 146 -15.13 -7.51 -6.53
C ALA A 146 -15.78 -6.50 -5.55
N HIS A 147 -15.03 -6.08 -4.52
CA HIS A 147 -15.53 -5.14 -3.52
C HIS A 147 -15.14 -3.68 -3.77
N ALA A 148 -13.95 -3.42 -4.30
CA ALA A 148 -13.49 -2.06 -4.58
C ALA A 148 -14.00 -1.55 -5.93
N GLY A 149 -14.29 -2.46 -6.86
CA GLY A 149 -14.64 -2.15 -8.24
C GLY A 149 -13.41 -1.91 -9.13
N PRO A 150 -13.62 -1.79 -10.45
CA PRO A 150 -12.56 -1.46 -11.40
C PRO A 150 -11.99 -0.05 -11.13
N GLY A 151 -10.74 0.16 -11.54
CA GLY A 151 -10.08 1.45 -11.39
C GLY A 151 -9.63 1.78 -9.97
N VAL A 152 -9.50 0.76 -9.10
CA VAL A 152 -8.87 0.95 -7.79
C VAL A 152 -7.39 1.25 -7.97
N LEU A 153 -6.92 2.26 -7.26
CA LEU A 153 -5.50 2.57 -7.06
C LEU A 153 -5.29 2.69 -5.55
N ALA A 154 -4.47 1.81 -4.97
CA ALA A 154 -4.18 1.81 -3.55
C ALA A 154 -2.68 1.93 -3.31
N LEU A 155 -2.30 2.73 -2.32
CA LEU A 155 -0.94 2.84 -1.84
C LEU A 155 -0.90 2.35 -0.39
N VAL A 156 -0.03 1.38 -0.13
CA VAL A 156 0.19 0.81 1.20
C VAL A 156 1.60 1.13 1.64
N VAL A 157 1.74 1.68 2.83
CA VAL A 157 3.02 1.98 3.47
C VAL A 157 3.16 1.08 4.69
N ALA A 158 4.29 0.40 4.79
CA ALA A 158 4.65 -0.42 5.94
C ALA A 158 6.10 -0.17 6.31
N ASP A 159 6.45 -0.40 7.57
CA ASP A 159 7.85 -0.34 7.98
C ASP A 159 8.64 -1.40 7.24
N ALA A 160 9.80 -1.01 6.71
CA ALA A 160 10.78 -1.97 6.23
C ALA A 160 11.47 -2.60 7.45
N ASP A 161 11.69 -3.92 7.41
CA ASP A 161 12.57 -4.56 8.39
C ASP A 161 13.93 -3.86 8.39
N ALA A 162 14.52 -3.64 9.57
CA ALA A 162 15.87 -3.12 9.66
C ALA A 162 16.79 -3.96 8.76
N PRO A 163 17.75 -3.36 8.04
CA PRO A 163 18.75 -4.15 7.34
C PRO A 163 19.35 -5.15 8.33
N PRO A 164 19.60 -6.41 7.93
CA PRO A 164 20.26 -7.35 8.81
C PRO A 164 21.52 -6.69 9.36
N ALA A 165 21.67 -6.67 10.68
CA ALA A 165 22.87 -6.13 11.30
C ALA A 165 24.08 -6.87 10.70
N VAL A 166 24.93 -6.11 10.01
CA VAL A 166 26.18 -6.59 9.40
C VAL A 166 27.15 -7.01 10.49
#